data_AF-A0A2V2AVQ0-F1
#
_entry.id   AF-A0A2V2AVQ0-F1
#
_cell.length_a   1.000
_cell.length_b   1.000
_cell.length_c   1.000
_cell.angle_alpha   90.00
_cell.angle_beta   90.00
_cell.angle_gamma   90.00
#
_symmetry.space_group_name_H-M   'P 1'
#
loop_
_entity.id
_entity.type
_entity.pdbx_description
1 polymer ?
#
loop_
_entity_poly.entity_id
_entity_poly.type
_entity_poly.pdbx_seq_one_letter_code
_entity_poly.pdbx_strand_id
1 'polypeptide(L)' 'MTPEPENVTVIRHVTERLAEAHPHVDADSMRDAVRTAYEELRYARVRTYLPILMERRAKDLLPSEDECRPQPDADDPK' A
#
# COMPACT_ATOMS: atom_id res chain seq x y z
N MET A 1 -3.20 -13.19 16.62
CA MET A 1 -3.19 -14.15 15.48
C MET A 1 -1.88 -13.94 14.74
N THR A 2 -0.97 -14.90 14.79
CA THR A 2 0.36 -14.80 14.17
C THR A 2 0.22 -14.88 12.64
N PRO A 3 0.88 -13.99 11.87
CA PRO A 3 0.87 -14.11 10.41
C PRO A 3 1.59 -15.41 10.00
N GLU A 4 1.03 -16.15 9.03
CA GLU A 4 1.71 -17.33 8.50
C GLU A 4 3.07 -16.94 7.88
N PRO A 5 4.09 -17.81 7.90
CA PRO A 5 5.46 -17.46 7.47
C PRO A 5 5.55 -16.94 6.03
N GLU A 6 4.64 -17.38 5.15
CA GLU A 6 4.53 -16.89 3.78
C GLU A 6 4.12 -15.40 3.75
N ASN A 7 3.21 -14.99 4.64
CA ASN A 7 2.79 -13.59 4.77
C ASN A 7 3.90 -12.69 5.31
N VAL A 8 4.71 -13.19 6.24
CA VAL A 8 5.87 -12.44 6.78
C VAL A 8 6.85 -12.11 5.65
N THR A 9 7.06 -13.07 4.75
CA THR A 9 7.96 -12.90 3.59
C THR A 9 7.39 -11.88 2.59
N VAL A 10 6.07 -11.94 2.33
CA VAL A 10 5.39 -10.97 1.45
C VAL A 10 5.43 -9.56 2.03
N ILE A 11 5.10 -9.40 3.32
CA ILE A 11 5.14 -8.11 4.03
C ILE A 11 6.54 -7.50 3.93
N ARG A 12 7.59 -8.29 4.20
CA ARG A 12 8.97 -7.81 4.09
C ARG A 12 9.31 -7.35 2.67
N HIS A 13 9.02 -8.16 1.65
CA HIS A 13 9.32 -7.79 0.27
C HIS A 13 8.59 -6.54 -0.20
N VAL A 14 7.32 -6.38 0.18
CA VAL A 14 6.54 -5.16 -0.13
C VAL A 14 7.15 -3.96 0.57
N THR A 15 7.55 -4.10 1.85
CA THR A 15 8.16 -3.03 2.63
C THR A 15 9.49 -2.58 2.04
N GLU A 16 10.35 -3.51 1.63
CA GLU A 16 11.63 -3.20 0.97
C GLU A 16 11.43 -2.41 -0.33
N ARG A 17 10.48 -2.82 -1.17
CA ARG A 17 10.17 -2.09 -2.41
C ARG A 17 9.56 -0.71 -2.15
N LEU A 18 8.70 -0.60 -1.15
CA LEU A 18 8.11 0.68 -0.77
C LEU A 18 9.17 1.64 -0.22
N ALA A 19 10.11 1.14 0.58
CA ALA A 19 11.24 1.89 1.11
C ALA A 19 12.19 2.37 0.01
N GLU A 20 12.44 1.53 -1.00
CA GLU A 20 13.25 1.91 -2.17
C GLU A 20 12.54 2.96 -3.04
N ALA A 21 11.22 2.82 -3.25
CA ALA A 21 10.44 3.75 -4.07
C ALA A 21 10.12 5.08 -3.35
N HIS A 22 10.01 5.07 -2.03
CA HIS A 22 9.61 6.21 -1.22
C HIS A 22 10.55 6.43 -0.02
N PRO A 23 11.82 6.82 -0.26
CA PRO A 23 12.78 7.05 0.83
C PRO A 23 12.41 8.25 1.72
N HIS A 24 11.47 9.08 1.29
CA HIS A 24 11.01 10.28 2.02
C HIS A 24 9.82 10.01 2.95
N VAL A 25 9.23 8.82 2.88
CA VAL A 25 8.08 8.43 3.71
C VAL A 25 8.56 7.97 5.08
N ASP A 26 7.86 8.42 6.12
CA ASP A 26 8.15 8.01 7.49
C ASP A 26 7.95 6.50 7.69
N ALA A 27 8.89 5.86 8.39
CA ALA A 27 8.89 4.42 8.59
C ALA A 27 7.68 3.92 9.39
N ASP A 28 7.12 4.74 10.28
CA ASP A 28 5.91 4.39 11.04
C ASP A 28 4.68 4.46 10.14
N SER A 29 4.58 5.48 9.29
CA SER A 29 3.52 5.60 8.27
C SER A 29 3.57 4.46 7.26
N MET A 30 4.77 4.08 6.81
CA MET A 30 4.98 2.94 5.91
C MET A 30 4.54 1.62 6.56
N ARG A 31 4.90 1.40 7.83
CA ARG A 31 4.51 0.21 8.57
C ARG A 31 2.98 0.14 8.76
N ASP A 32 2.35 1.26 9.08
CA ASP A 32 0.90 1.34 9.24
C ASP A 32 0.17 1.08 7.91
N ALA A 33 0.63 1.70 6.82
CA ALA A 33 0.09 1.49 5.48
C ALA A 33 0.21 0.03 5.03
N VAL A 34 1.38 -0.60 5.22
CA VAL A 34 1.60 -2.02 4.86
C VAL A 34 0.74 -2.94 5.74
N ARG A 35 0.59 -2.64 7.02
CA ARG A 35 -0.28 -3.41 7.94
C ARG A 35 -1.74 -3.32 7.52
N THR A 36 -2.23 -2.11 7.27
CA THR A 36 -3.61 -1.86 6.83
C THR A 36 -3.88 -2.56 5.50
N ALA A 37 -2.97 -2.42 4.53
CA ALA A 37 -3.06 -3.12 3.25
C ALA A 37 -3.09 -4.65 3.42
N TYR A 38 -2.26 -5.20 4.31
CA TYR A 38 -2.29 -6.63 4.63
C TYR A 38 -3.64 -7.04 5.21
N GLU A 39 -4.19 -6.28 6.16
CA GLU A 39 -5.45 -6.62 6.81
C GLU A 39 -6.65 -6.58 5.86
N GLU A 40 -6.69 -5.64 4.93
CA GLU A 40 -7.71 -5.58 3.88
C GLU A 40 -7.57 -6.75 2.89
N LEU A 41 -6.34 -7.15 2.56
CA LEU A 41 -6.06 -8.15 1.52
C LEU A 41 -5.92 -9.58 2.05
N ARG A 42 -5.82 -9.80 3.37
CA ARG A 42 -5.71 -11.15 3.96
C ARG A 42 -6.90 -12.05 3.64
N TYR A 43 -8.05 -11.43 3.33
CA TYR A 43 -9.29 -12.10 2.94
C TYR A 43 -9.41 -12.34 1.43
N ALA A 44 -8.45 -11.84 0.63
CA ALA A 44 -8.47 -12.00 -0.81
C ALA A 44 -8.31 -13.48 -1.19
N ARG A 45 -9.16 -13.92 -2.12
CA ARG A 45 -9.25 -15.32 -2.56
C ARG A 45 -8.01 -15.79 -3.33
N VAL A 46 -7.22 -14.87 -3.88
CA VAL A 46 -6.03 -15.17 -4.69
C VAL A 46 -4.80 -14.50 -4.07
N ARG A 47 -4.04 -15.28 -3.30
CA ARG A 47 -2.83 -14.82 -2.59
C ARG A 47 -1.63 -14.54 -3.52
N THR A 48 -1.64 -15.07 -4.74
CA THR A 48 -0.60 -14.81 -5.75
C THR A 48 -0.43 -13.33 -6.09
N TYR A 49 -1.53 -12.55 -6.04
CA TYR A 49 -1.49 -11.11 -6.33
C TYR A 49 -1.39 -10.25 -5.06
N LEU A 50 -1.38 -10.86 -3.88
CA LEU A 50 -1.30 -10.17 -2.59
C LEU A 50 -0.13 -9.17 -2.51
N PRO A 51 1.11 -9.50 -2.92
CA PRO A 51 2.21 -8.52 -2.91
C PRO A 51 1.94 -7.28 -3.77
N ILE A 52 1.36 -7.46 -4.96
CA ILE A 52 1.09 -6.35 -5.90
C ILE A 52 -0.04 -5.46 -5.38
N LEU A 53 -1.08 -6.07 -4.85
CA LEU A 53 -2.22 -5.36 -4.27
C LEU A 53 -1.80 -4.62 -2.99
N MET A 54 -0.96 -5.24 -2.15
CA MET A 54 -0.44 -4.61 -0.94
C MET A 54 0.44 -3.41 -1.28
N GLU A 55 1.31 -3.52 -2.27
CA GLU A 55 2.16 -2.41 -2.71
C GLU A 55 1.30 -1.24 -3.22
N ARG A 56 0.30 -1.52 -4.07
CA ARG A 56 -0.63 -0.49 -4.56
C ARG A 56 -1.40 0.17 -3.44
N ARG A 57 -1.94 -0.61 -2.49
CA ARG A 57 -2.74 -0.07 -1.41
C ARG A 57 -1.88 0.71 -0.42
N ALA A 58 -0.67 0.25 -0.13
CA ALA A 58 0.28 1.01 0.69
C ALA A 58 0.66 2.33 0.01
N LYS A 59 0.87 2.35 -1.31
CA LYS A 59 1.10 3.60 -2.07
C LYS A 59 -0.09 4.56 -2.05
N ASP A 60 -1.32 4.04 -2.07
CA ASP A 60 -2.56 4.82 -2.00
C ASP A 60 -2.82 5.39 -0.59
N LEU A 61 -2.37 4.69 0.44
CA LEU A 61 -2.44 5.13 1.84
C LEU A 61 -1.30 6.10 2.21
N LEU A 62 -0.19 6.07 1.47
CA LEU A 62 0.91 6.99 1.65
C LEU A 62 0.68 8.23 0.80
N PRO A 63 0.76 9.44 1.38
CA PRO A 63 0.66 10.67 0.60
C PRO A 63 1.85 10.70 -0.36
N SER A 64 1.58 10.41 -1.63
CA SER A 64 2.56 10.58 -2.69
C SER A 64 2.59 12.05 -3.07
N GLU A 65 3.77 12.60 -3.36
CA GLU A 65 3.92 13.98 -3.87
C GLU A 65 3.11 14.23 -5.17
N ASP A 66 2.60 13.16 -5.81
CA ASP A 66 1.73 13.18 -6.99
C ASP A 66 0.26 13.52 -6.69
N GLU A 67 -0.17 13.54 -5.43
CA GLU A 67 -1.51 14.03 -5.02
C GLU A 67 -1.61 15.57 -4.98
N CYS A 68 -0.72 16.26 -5.71
CA CYS A 68 -1.02 17.58 -6.26
C CYS A 68 -1.43 17.49 -7.74
N ARG A 69 -2.14 16.42 -8.13
CA ARG A 69 -3.13 16.55 -9.20
C ARG A 69 -4.49 16.74 -8.53
N PRO A 70 -4.99 17.97 -8.36
CA PRO A 70 -6.43 18.12 -8.23
C PRO A 70 -7.03 17.33 -9.40
N GLN A 71 -7.88 16.34 -9.12
CA GLN A 71 -8.79 15.86 -10.15
C GLN A 71 -9.43 17.13 -10.69
N PRO A 72 -9.20 17.50 -11.98
CA PRO A 72 -9.84 18.68 -12.51
C PRO A 72 -11.31 18.42 -12.29
N ASP A 73 -11.95 19.29 -11.50
CA ASP A 73 -13.39 19.34 -11.36
C ASP A 73 -13.93 19.17 -12.78
N ALA A 74 -14.40 17.96 -13.07
CA ALA A 74 -14.93 17.61 -14.35
C ALA A 74 -16.26 18.35 -14.41
N ASP A 75 -16.17 19.58 -14.92
CA ASP A 75 -17.15 20.30 -15.69
C ASP A 75 -18.59 20.21 -15.14
N ASP A 76 -18.96 21.27 -14.41
CA ASP A 76 -20.30 21.86 -14.25
C ASP A 76 -21.24 21.53 -15.44
N PRO A 77 -22.52 21.13 -15.25
CA PRO A 77 -23.55 22.16 -15.00
C PRO A 77 -24.87 21.73 -14.31
N LYS A 78 -25.46 22.65 -13.53
CA LYS A 78 -26.89 23.02 -13.63
C LYS A 78 -27.19 24.36 -12.97
#